data_AF-A0A8W8MAY0-F1
#
_entry.id   AF-A0A8W8MAY0-F1
#
_cell.length_a   1.000
_cell.length_b   1.000
_cell.length_c   1.000
_cell.angle_alpha   90.00
_cell.angle_beta   90.00
_cell.angle_gamma   90.00
#
_symmetry.space_group_name_H-M   'P 1'
#
loop_
_entity.id
_entity.type
_entity.pdbx_description
1 polymer ?
#
loop_
_entity_poly.entity_id
_entity_poly.type
_entity_poly.pdbx_seq_one_letter_code
_entity_poly.pdbx_strand_id
1 'polypeptide(L)'
;MDPSRSTQDVLFCHLCEVPVPSYHCDFCHSNLCKTCAGKHLLDETKEHRVLPIKQQKSTTVHPTCLKHVTKKYEFFCKECKISICTRCVTTGDHQKHKLIDFFENIRRNKGVIRKDLKELEKCIYPRYQEIASSISSRKSDLMENSKKLKIAVFERGKDWHKEIDEIVRKLESDVDEMEAQQLDVLNEQEDKVTRTSSEISQSIADLTKLVDSDDINPVSSYTSRNEEFRQMSLLFKIYLPVFSPQNIDTEHLFREFGSISALSIATEESICPMSSTGSDSSSSVRPLLDVPQIIATIDTGCNFLFDITGLSDEKIWTMGSCDGHCSIKLYNFKGELESLFSVGINPLSYIALTKSKDVVFIDAKNRRSLNLCHIKNKQVEEVIKFETWLPVNVCSTSSGDLYIIMMSSYDLKQTKVVRYADFKEKQSIQFNDKGQPLYSYEPNKFLCENSNQDICVSDCEAGAVVVVNRNGRLRFTYTGPSSTADRLFYPCGITTDSHCRILTADSDDNCIHILDQDGHFLRYINNIDIDYPWGLWVDKKDNLLVGELCSGKVKKIKFIM
;
A
#
# COMPACT_ATOMS: atom_id res chain seq x y z
N MET A 1 6.15 35.36 -22.12
CA MET A 1 5.33 36.56 -21.87
C MET A 1 6.03 37.37 -20.78
N ASP A 2 6.22 38.66 -21.03
CA ASP A 2 6.98 39.61 -20.19
C ASP A 2 6.13 40.09 -18.98
N PRO A 3 6.61 40.00 -17.73
CA PRO A 3 5.84 40.35 -16.53
C PRO A 3 6.02 41.82 -16.07
N SER A 4 6.39 42.74 -16.97
CA SER A 4 6.60 44.17 -16.66
C SER A 4 5.35 45.05 -16.81
N ARG A 5 4.17 44.58 -16.37
CA ARG A 5 2.98 45.44 -16.25
C ARG A 5 2.49 45.50 -14.81
N SER A 6 3.03 46.45 -14.04
CA SER A 6 2.29 47.00 -12.92
C SER A 6 1.04 47.66 -13.50
N THR A 7 -0.14 47.16 -13.13
CA THR A 7 -1.39 47.89 -13.33
C THR A 7 -1.35 49.13 -12.45
N GLN A 8 -0.80 50.24 -12.96
CA GLN A 8 -1.10 51.56 -12.41
C GLN A 8 -2.56 51.84 -12.79
N ASP A 9 -3.45 51.92 -11.81
CA ASP A 9 -4.82 52.37 -12.04
C ASP A 9 -4.76 53.74 -12.73
N VAL A 10 -5.17 53.77 -14.00
CA VAL A 10 -5.25 55.02 -14.77
C VAL A 10 -6.38 55.84 -14.15
N LEU A 11 -6.03 56.94 -13.48
CA LEU A 11 -7.03 57.84 -12.90
C LEU A 11 -7.81 58.52 -14.04
N PHE A 12 -9.13 58.67 -13.87
CA PHE A 12 -10.02 59.35 -14.81
C PHE A 12 -10.68 60.59 -14.19
N CYS A 13 -11.04 61.55 -15.04
CA CYS A 13 -11.90 62.66 -14.65
C CYS A 13 -13.29 62.14 -14.26
N HIS A 14 -13.79 62.46 -13.07
CA HIS A 14 -15.07 61.96 -12.57
C HIS A 14 -16.29 62.59 -13.27
N LEU A 15 -16.10 63.69 -14.00
CA LEU A 15 -17.20 64.39 -14.69
C LEU A 15 -17.27 64.10 -16.20
N CYS A 16 -16.18 63.63 -16.81
CA CYS A 16 -16.13 63.38 -18.26
C CYS A 16 -15.31 62.17 -18.67
N GLU A 17 -14.83 61.38 -17.70
CA GLU A 17 -14.12 60.11 -17.88
C GLU A 17 -12.87 60.19 -18.77
N VAL A 18 -12.29 61.38 -18.92
CA VAL A 18 -11.02 61.57 -19.65
C VAL A 18 -9.86 61.04 -18.79
N PRO A 19 -8.95 60.22 -19.36
CA PRO A 19 -7.80 59.68 -18.62
C PRO A 19 -6.80 60.77 -18.22
N VAL A 20 -6.13 60.56 -17.09
CA VAL A 20 -5.09 61.45 -16.53
C VAL A 20 -5.62 62.85 -16.16
N PRO A 21 -6.57 62.95 -15.20
CA PRO A 21 -7.02 64.22 -14.67
C PRO A 21 -5.84 65.01 -14.09
N SER A 22 -5.86 66.32 -14.26
CA SER A 22 -4.76 67.19 -13.82
C SER A 22 -4.99 67.76 -12.42
N TYR A 23 -6.25 67.77 -11.96
CA TYR A 23 -6.67 68.43 -10.73
C TYR A 23 -7.56 67.51 -9.86
N HIS A 24 -7.63 67.79 -8.56
CA HIS A 24 -8.50 67.14 -7.59
C HIS A 24 -9.20 68.20 -6.75
N CYS A 25 -10.49 68.02 -6.46
CA CYS A 25 -11.20 68.88 -5.51
C CYS A 25 -11.21 68.24 -4.12
N ASP A 26 -10.61 68.89 -3.13
CA ASP A 26 -10.47 68.34 -1.77
C ASP A 26 -11.82 68.14 -1.06
N PHE A 27 -12.80 69.02 -1.31
CA PHE A 27 -14.11 68.97 -0.67
C PHE A 27 -15.09 68.01 -1.35
N CYS A 28 -14.95 67.83 -2.67
CA CYS A 28 -15.83 66.95 -3.45
C CYS A 28 -15.20 65.58 -3.75
N HIS A 29 -13.96 65.36 -3.30
CA HIS A 29 -13.15 64.15 -3.52
C HIS A 29 -13.14 63.65 -4.97
N SER A 30 -13.23 64.56 -5.93
CA SER A 30 -13.40 64.24 -7.36
C SER A 30 -12.16 64.65 -8.14
N ASN A 31 -11.66 63.74 -9.00
CA ASN A 31 -10.56 64.05 -9.92
C ASN A 31 -11.11 64.72 -11.19
N LEU A 32 -10.49 65.80 -11.64
CA LEU A 32 -10.99 66.69 -12.68
C LEU A 32 -9.90 66.96 -13.73
N CYS A 33 -10.27 66.93 -15.02
CA CYS A 33 -9.44 67.47 -16.07
C CYS A 33 -9.49 69.01 -16.05
N LYS A 34 -8.58 69.68 -16.77
CA LYS A 34 -8.44 71.15 -16.75
C LYS A 34 -9.74 71.87 -17.10
N THR A 35 -10.51 71.36 -18.05
CA THR A 35 -11.79 71.95 -18.49
C THR A 35 -12.90 71.72 -17.47
N CYS A 36 -12.99 70.53 -16.87
CA CYS A 36 -13.96 70.22 -15.83
C CYS A 36 -13.67 70.94 -14.51
N ALA A 37 -12.39 71.17 -14.18
CA ALA A 37 -11.99 71.96 -13.01
C ALA A 37 -12.54 73.39 -13.05
N GLY A 38 -12.49 74.05 -14.21
CA GLY A 38 -13.04 75.39 -14.39
C GLY A 38 -14.57 75.41 -14.22
N LYS A 39 -15.29 74.44 -14.79
CA LYS A 39 -16.75 74.34 -14.62
C LYS A 39 -17.15 73.99 -13.19
N HIS A 40 -16.36 73.16 -12.51
CA HIS A 40 -16.62 72.75 -11.14
C HIS A 40 -16.42 73.89 -10.13
N LEU A 41 -15.53 74.85 -10.41
CA LEU A 41 -15.33 76.05 -9.57
C LEU A 41 -16.44 77.10 -9.73
N LEU A 42 -17.26 77.01 -10.78
CA LEU A 42 -18.37 77.93 -11.03
C LEU A 42 -19.66 77.52 -10.30
N ASP A 43 -19.66 76.37 -9.62
CA ASP A 43 -20.77 75.95 -8.78
C ASP A 43 -20.70 76.68 -7.43
N GLU A 44 -21.57 77.68 -7.23
CA GLU A 44 -21.61 78.47 -5.98
C GLU A 44 -22.33 77.76 -4.83
N THR A 45 -22.88 76.55 -5.05
CA THR A 45 -23.65 75.84 -4.03
C THR A 45 -22.78 75.18 -2.95
N LYS A 46 -21.47 75.01 -3.21
CA LYS A 46 -20.52 74.36 -2.30
C LYS A 46 -19.18 75.08 -2.31
N GLU A 47 -18.45 75.00 -1.21
CA GLU A 47 -17.05 75.44 -1.19
C GLU A 47 -16.20 74.43 -1.97
N HIS A 48 -15.43 74.93 -2.94
CA HIS A 48 -14.57 74.12 -3.78
C HIS A 48 -13.11 74.54 -3.62
N ARG A 49 -12.22 73.55 -3.44
CA ARG A 49 -10.77 73.75 -3.41
C ARG A 49 -10.12 72.77 -4.37
N VAL A 50 -9.78 73.27 -5.56
CA VAL A 50 -9.22 72.47 -6.65
C VAL A 50 -7.70 72.63 -6.69
N LEU A 51 -6.96 71.53 -6.51
CA LEU A 51 -5.50 71.49 -6.47
C LEU A 51 -4.94 70.55 -7.54
N PRO A 52 -3.74 70.78 -8.08
CA PRO A 52 -3.09 69.84 -8.99
C PRO A 52 -2.89 68.45 -8.34
N ILE A 53 -3.20 67.35 -9.05
CA ILE A 53 -3.08 65.98 -8.51
C ILE A 53 -1.66 65.66 -8.02
N LYS A 54 -0.64 66.27 -8.62
CA LYS A 54 0.76 66.11 -8.18
C LYS A 54 1.00 66.63 -6.75
N GLN A 55 0.18 67.56 -6.25
CA GLN A 55 0.23 68.07 -4.88
C GLN A 55 -0.54 67.18 -3.88
N GLN A 56 -1.37 66.24 -4.36
CA GLN A 56 -2.15 65.30 -3.54
C GLN A 56 -1.27 64.30 -2.77
N LYS A 57 -0.02 64.07 -3.21
CA LYS A 57 0.94 63.23 -2.47
C LYS A 57 1.39 63.81 -1.14
N SER A 58 1.03 65.07 -0.84
CA SER A 58 1.47 65.78 0.37
C SER A 58 0.34 66.39 1.20
N THR A 59 -0.93 66.18 0.83
CA THR A 59 -2.04 66.44 1.75
C THR A 59 -2.19 65.23 2.67
N THR A 60 -1.44 65.22 3.77
CA THR A 60 -1.67 64.28 4.88
C THR A 60 -3.11 64.49 5.37
N VAL A 61 -4.06 63.73 4.83
CA VAL A 61 -5.34 63.51 5.49
C VAL A 61 -4.99 62.75 6.75
N HIS A 62 -4.80 63.49 7.84
CA HIS A 62 -4.56 62.90 9.14
C HIS A 62 -5.81 62.10 9.50
N PRO A 63 -5.72 60.77 9.60
CA PRO A 63 -6.89 59.96 9.88
C PRO A 63 -7.47 60.37 11.24
N THR A 64 -8.76 60.69 11.24
CA THR A 64 -9.49 61.10 12.43
C THR A 64 -10.03 59.91 13.19
N CYS A 65 -10.23 60.08 14.48
CA CYS A 65 -10.70 59.03 15.35
C CYS A 65 -12.14 58.65 15.00
N LEU A 66 -12.37 57.34 14.77
CA LEU A 66 -13.70 56.83 14.45
C LEU A 66 -14.76 57.16 15.51
N LYS A 67 -14.35 57.25 16.79
CA LYS A 67 -15.25 57.65 17.90
C LYS A 67 -15.35 59.17 18.08
N HIS A 68 -14.38 59.92 17.60
CA HIS A 68 -14.24 61.35 17.82
C HIS A 68 -13.79 62.03 16.53
N VAL A 69 -14.73 62.24 15.61
CA VAL A 69 -14.49 62.63 14.20
C VAL A 69 -13.68 63.93 14.07
N THR A 70 -13.73 64.82 15.05
CA THR A 70 -12.97 66.08 15.09
C THR A 70 -11.56 65.96 15.68
N LYS A 71 -11.19 64.79 16.23
CA LYS A 71 -9.88 64.54 16.85
C LYS A 71 -9.05 63.59 15.99
N LYS A 72 -7.75 63.85 15.88
CA LYS A 72 -6.81 63.06 15.07
C LYS A 72 -6.33 61.83 15.84
N TYR A 73 -5.91 60.78 15.13
CA TYR A 73 -5.15 59.71 15.76
C TYR A 73 -3.78 60.22 16.21
N GLU A 74 -3.48 59.97 17.47
CA GLU A 74 -2.22 60.37 18.11
C GLU A 74 -1.50 59.15 18.68
N PHE A 75 -2.25 58.12 19.09
CA PHE A 75 -1.70 56.93 19.73
C PHE A 75 -2.16 55.64 19.06
N PHE A 76 -1.36 54.58 19.23
CA PHE A 76 -1.72 53.19 18.94
C PHE A 76 -1.68 52.39 20.24
N CYS A 77 -2.78 51.73 20.57
CA CYS A 77 -2.87 50.85 21.75
C CYS A 77 -2.36 49.46 21.38
N LYS A 78 -1.33 48.98 22.10
CA LYS A 78 -0.69 47.68 21.81
C LYS A 78 -1.58 46.48 22.12
N GLU A 79 -2.41 46.59 23.15
CA GLU A 79 -3.29 45.54 23.65
C GLU A 79 -4.53 45.40 22.75
N CYS A 80 -5.17 46.53 22.43
CA CYS A 80 -6.36 46.55 21.58
C CYS A 80 -6.07 46.55 20.08
N LYS A 81 -4.80 46.72 19.67
CA LYS A 81 -4.33 46.78 18.27
C LYS A 81 -5.05 47.83 17.40
N ILE A 82 -5.48 48.93 18.00
CA ILE A 82 -6.19 50.02 17.31
C ILE A 82 -5.51 51.37 17.52
N SER A 83 -5.67 52.26 16.53
CA SER A 83 -5.30 53.67 16.65
C SER A 83 -6.39 54.44 17.39
N ILE A 84 -6.00 55.36 18.27
CA ILE A 84 -6.91 56.13 19.14
C ILE A 84 -6.45 57.59 19.28
N CYS A 85 -7.37 58.49 19.67
CA CYS A 85 -7.06 59.89 19.99
C CYS A 85 -6.92 60.10 21.50
N THR A 86 -6.39 61.27 21.89
CA THR A 86 -6.28 61.71 23.28
C THR A 86 -7.57 61.55 24.09
N ARG A 87 -8.72 61.85 23.49
CA ARG A 87 -10.03 61.71 24.16
C ARG A 87 -10.41 60.25 24.46
N CYS A 88 -10.02 59.30 23.61
CA CYS A 88 -10.24 57.88 23.90
C CYS A 88 -9.41 57.37 25.09
N VAL A 89 -8.29 58.04 25.41
CA VAL A 89 -7.45 57.72 26.55
C VAL A 89 -8.03 58.31 27.84
N THR A 90 -8.60 59.52 27.77
CA THR A 90 -9.12 60.23 28.95
C THR A 90 -10.56 59.88 29.31
N THR A 91 -11.39 59.52 28.34
CA THR A 91 -12.82 59.23 28.55
C THR A 91 -13.19 57.76 28.29
N GLY A 92 -12.21 56.91 28.02
CA GLY A 92 -12.44 55.50 27.66
C GLY A 92 -11.47 54.55 28.35
N ASP A 93 -11.58 53.25 28.08
CA ASP A 93 -10.91 52.18 28.83
C ASP A 93 -9.38 52.08 28.59
N HIS A 94 -8.81 52.97 27.77
CA HIS A 94 -7.41 52.89 27.36
C HIS A 94 -6.43 53.59 28.32
N GLN A 95 -6.91 54.11 29.45
CA GLN A 95 -6.09 54.89 30.39
C GLN A 95 -4.93 54.09 31.01
N LYS A 96 -5.09 52.75 31.11
CA LYS A 96 -4.06 51.84 31.65
C LYS A 96 -3.32 51.03 30.57
N HIS A 97 -3.67 51.20 29.29
CA HIS A 97 -3.08 50.42 28.20
C HIS A 97 -1.77 51.04 27.71
N LYS A 98 -0.89 50.22 27.15
CA LYS A 98 0.39 50.70 26.61
C LYS A 98 0.19 51.36 25.25
N LEU A 99 0.46 52.66 25.21
CA LEU A 99 0.34 53.49 24.03
C LEU A 99 1.70 53.72 23.36
N ILE A 100 1.71 53.72 22.04
CA ILE A 100 2.83 54.18 21.21
C ILE A 100 2.34 55.36 20.38
N ASP A 101 3.23 56.25 19.98
CA ASP A 101 2.93 57.24 18.95
C ASP A 101 2.41 56.59 17.66
N PHE A 102 1.34 57.15 17.11
CA PHE A 102 0.69 56.65 15.90
C PHE A 102 1.66 56.61 14.70
N PHE A 103 2.43 57.67 14.48
CA PHE A 103 3.36 57.76 13.35
C PHE A 103 4.57 56.85 13.52
N GLU A 104 5.05 56.66 14.75
CA GLU A 104 6.08 55.68 15.08
C GLU A 104 5.62 54.25 14.73
N ASN A 105 4.40 53.86 15.11
CA ASN A 105 3.84 52.56 14.77
C ASN A 105 3.69 52.36 13.25
N ILE A 106 3.19 53.38 12.53
CA ILE A 106 3.09 53.34 11.06
C ILE A 106 4.48 53.19 10.42
N ARG A 107 5.49 53.92 10.91
CA ARG A 107 6.87 53.82 10.41
C ARG A 107 7.43 52.41 10.63
N ARG A 108 7.20 51.83 11.81
CA ARG A 108 7.61 50.46 12.15
C ARG A 108 6.96 49.44 11.22
N ASN A 109 5.64 49.51 11.05
CA ASN A 109 4.90 48.57 10.20
C ASN A 109 5.29 48.70 8.72
N LYS A 110 5.50 49.93 8.22
CA LYS A 110 6.05 50.14 6.87
C LYS A 110 7.45 49.55 6.69
N GLY A 111 8.25 49.50 7.76
CA GLY A 111 9.56 48.82 7.76
C GLY A 111 9.42 47.30 7.60
N VAL A 112 8.51 46.69 8.37
CA VAL A 112 8.21 45.24 8.29
C VAL A 112 7.69 44.87 6.90
N ILE A 113 6.67 45.60 6.40
CA ILE A 113 6.09 45.35 5.07
C ILE A 113 7.15 45.39 3.96
N ARG A 114 8.11 46.33 4.02
CA ARG A 114 9.19 46.40 3.03
C ARG A 114 10.16 45.23 3.13
N LYS A 115 10.42 44.74 4.34
CA LYS A 115 11.26 43.56 4.55
C LYS A 115 10.58 42.32 3.98
N ASP A 116 9.31 42.13 4.33
CA ASP A 116 8.51 40.98 3.87
C ASP A 116 8.35 40.99 2.34
N LEU A 117 8.06 42.15 1.75
CA LEU A 117 7.97 42.31 0.29
C LEU A 117 9.29 41.88 -0.38
N LYS A 118 10.43 42.34 0.14
CA LYS A 118 11.74 42.00 -0.42
C LYS A 118 12.04 40.50 -0.31
N GLU A 119 11.65 39.87 0.79
CA GLU A 119 11.83 38.44 1.01
C GLU A 119 10.92 37.60 0.10
N LEU A 120 9.65 38.00 -0.04
CA LEU A 120 8.71 37.35 -0.95
C LEU A 120 9.18 37.42 -2.40
N GLU A 121 9.59 38.59 -2.87
CA GLU A 121 10.01 38.80 -4.25
C GLU A 121 11.35 38.14 -4.58
N LYS A 122 12.32 38.18 -3.67
CA LYS A 122 13.69 37.76 -3.96
C LYS A 122 14.04 36.34 -3.52
N CYS A 123 13.31 35.78 -2.57
CA CYS A 123 13.64 34.49 -1.98
C CYS A 123 12.52 33.47 -2.16
N ILE A 124 11.30 33.80 -1.75
CA ILE A 124 10.20 32.82 -1.72
C ILE A 124 9.67 32.57 -3.13
N TYR A 125 9.31 33.63 -3.87
CA TYR A 125 8.68 33.50 -5.19
C TYR A 125 9.56 32.75 -6.21
N PRO A 126 10.87 33.05 -6.37
CA PRO A 126 11.71 32.33 -7.32
C PRO A 126 11.82 30.82 -7.02
N ARG A 127 11.91 30.42 -5.75
CA ARG A 127 11.97 29.00 -5.37
C ARG A 127 10.68 28.26 -5.74
N TYR A 128 9.52 28.87 -5.55
CA TYR A 128 8.26 28.27 -5.98
C TYR A 128 8.17 28.14 -7.51
N GLN A 129 8.76 29.08 -8.27
CA GLN A 129 8.87 28.95 -9.73
C GLN A 129 9.81 27.82 -10.15
N GLU A 130 10.93 27.63 -9.45
CA GLU A 130 11.85 26.50 -9.68
C GLU A 130 11.17 25.16 -9.38
N ILE A 131 10.45 25.05 -8.26
CA ILE A 131 9.69 23.85 -7.89
C ILE A 131 8.63 23.54 -8.96
N ALA A 132 7.86 24.53 -9.40
CA ALA A 132 6.86 24.34 -10.46
C ALA A 132 7.48 23.87 -11.78
N SER A 133 8.67 24.38 -12.12
CA SER A 133 9.43 23.96 -13.30
C SER A 133 9.95 22.52 -13.15
N SER A 134 10.46 22.16 -11.98
CA SER A 134 10.92 20.82 -11.65
C SER A 134 9.80 19.78 -11.73
N ILE A 135 8.62 20.10 -11.16
CA ILE A 135 7.42 19.24 -11.25
C ILE A 135 7.02 19.03 -12.71
N SER A 136 7.06 20.08 -13.52
CA SER A 136 6.73 20.00 -14.96
C SER A 136 7.71 19.11 -15.73
N SER A 137 9.00 19.16 -15.40
CA SER A 137 10.01 18.24 -15.94
C SER A 137 9.72 16.80 -15.54
N ARG A 138 9.55 16.54 -14.23
CA ARG A 138 9.26 15.20 -13.70
C ARG A 138 8.01 14.57 -14.31
N LYS A 139 6.97 15.37 -14.58
CA LYS A 139 5.76 14.92 -15.31
C LYS A 139 6.09 14.42 -16.71
N SER A 140 6.97 15.12 -17.41
CA SER A 140 7.39 14.77 -18.78
C SER A 140 8.22 13.47 -18.77
N ASP A 141 9.15 13.35 -17.83
CA ASP A 141 9.97 12.14 -17.63
C ASP A 141 9.11 10.92 -17.32
N LEU A 142 8.09 11.06 -16.46
CA LEU A 142 7.14 10.01 -16.15
C LEU A 142 6.37 9.53 -17.39
N MET A 143 5.91 10.47 -18.22
CA MET A 143 5.20 10.15 -19.46
C MET A 143 6.09 9.41 -20.46
N GLU A 144 7.36 9.82 -20.60
CA GLU A 144 8.32 9.16 -21.48
C GLU A 144 8.66 7.75 -20.97
N ASN A 145 8.94 7.61 -19.68
CA ASN A 145 9.23 6.31 -19.07
C ASN A 145 8.06 5.34 -19.23
N SER A 146 6.82 5.81 -19.00
CA SER A 146 5.62 4.98 -19.21
C SER A 146 5.50 4.44 -20.63
N LYS A 147 5.84 5.25 -21.65
CA LYS A 147 5.87 4.80 -23.06
C LYS A 147 6.94 3.73 -23.28
N LYS A 148 8.15 3.95 -22.75
CA LYS A 148 9.27 2.99 -22.86
C LYS A 148 8.91 1.64 -22.24
N LEU A 149 8.32 1.64 -21.04
CA LEU A 149 7.88 0.42 -20.36
C LEU A 149 6.83 -0.35 -21.16
N LYS A 150 5.83 0.34 -21.75
CA LYS A 150 4.83 -0.30 -22.59
C LYS A 150 5.44 -1.00 -23.82
N ILE A 151 6.42 -0.36 -24.46
CA ILE A 151 7.13 -0.95 -25.59
C ILE A 151 7.90 -2.20 -25.16
N ALA A 152 8.62 -2.14 -24.03
CA ALA A 152 9.39 -3.28 -23.52
C ALA A 152 8.50 -4.49 -23.21
N VAL A 153 7.34 -4.28 -22.57
CA VAL A 153 6.36 -5.34 -22.30
C VAL A 153 5.84 -5.97 -23.59
N PHE A 154 5.58 -5.14 -24.61
CA PHE A 154 5.10 -5.62 -25.90
C PHE A 154 6.15 -6.44 -26.66
N GLU A 155 7.41 -5.99 -26.71
CA GLU A 155 8.49 -6.74 -27.35
C GLU A 155 8.78 -8.07 -26.63
N ARG A 156 8.74 -8.10 -25.29
CA ARG A 156 8.84 -9.36 -24.53
C ARG A 156 7.75 -10.36 -24.90
N GLY A 157 6.54 -9.87 -25.20
CA GLY A 157 5.44 -10.69 -25.69
C GLY A 157 5.74 -11.36 -27.04
N LYS A 158 6.43 -10.65 -27.94
CA LYS A 158 6.84 -11.23 -29.24
C LYS A 158 7.88 -12.32 -29.06
N ASP A 159 8.85 -12.14 -28.17
CA ASP A 159 9.87 -13.14 -27.88
C ASP A 159 9.22 -14.45 -27.42
N TRP A 160 8.25 -14.36 -26.52
CA TRP A 160 7.51 -15.51 -26.00
C TRP A 160 6.70 -16.24 -27.08
N HIS A 161 5.98 -15.51 -27.93
CA HIS A 161 5.27 -16.13 -29.05
C HIS A 161 6.24 -16.91 -29.94
N LYS A 162 7.41 -16.35 -30.24
CA LYS A 162 8.43 -17.02 -31.05
C LYS A 162 8.91 -18.34 -30.42
N GLU A 163 9.20 -18.35 -29.12
CA GLU A 163 9.63 -19.58 -28.41
C GLU A 163 8.52 -20.65 -28.41
N ILE A 164 7.26 -20.24 -28.20
CA ILE A 164 6.11 -21.16 -28.26
C ILE A 164 5.98 -21.76 -29.67
N ASP A 165 6.11 -20.95 -30.72
CA ASP A 165 6.07 -21.41 -32.11
C ASP A 165 7.23 -22.37 -32.44
N GLU A 166 8.39 -22.23 -31.79
CA GLU A 166 9.52 -23.17 -31.89
C GLU A 166 9.18 -24.53 -31.26
N ILE A 167 8.54 -24.53 -30.09
CA ILE A 167 8.09 -25.75 -29.40
C ILE A 167 7.03 -26.48 -30.22
N VAL A 168 6.05 -25.74 -30.77
CA VAL A 168 5.00 -26.32 -31.63
C VAL A 168 5.62 -27.01 -32.84
N ARG A 169 6.50 -26.32 -33.58
CA ARG A 169 7.19 -26.91 -34.74
C ARG A 169 7.98 -28.17 -34.39
N LYS A 170 8.60 -28.21 -33.20
CA LYS A 170 9.34 -29.39 -32.75
C LYS A 170 8.40 -30.58 -32.54
N LEU A 171 7.28 -30.39 -31.84
CA LEU A 171 6.31 -31.46 -31.60
C LEU A 171 5.66 -31.94 -32.90
N GLU A 172 5.38 -31.03 -33.84
CA GLU A 172 4.90 -31.40 -35.18
C GLU A 172 5.93 -32.27 -35.92
N SER A 173 7.22 -31.89 -35.90
CA SER A 173 8.29 -32.68 -36.50
C SER A 173 8.46 -34.06 -35.84
N ASP A 174 8.31 -34.15 -34.52
CA ASP A 174 8.36 -35.43 -33.81
C ASP A 174 7.19 -36.35 -34.25
N VAL A 175 5.99 -35.78 -34.49
CA VAL A 175 4.83 -36.52 -35.01
C VAL A 175 5.07 -37.01 -36.44
N ASP A 176 5.60 -36.15 -37.31
CA ASP A 176 5.93 -36.51 -38.70
C ASP A 176 6.96 -37.66 -38.76
N GLU A 177 7.95 -37.64 -37.88
CA GLU A 177 8.95 -38.72 -37.78
C GLU A 177 8.32 -40.04 -37.29
N MET A 178 7.45 -39.98 -36.28
CA MET A 178 6.74 -41.15 -35.77
C MET A 178 5.83 -41.76 -36.84
N GLU A 179 5.14 -40.94 -37.64
CA GLU A 179 4.31 -41.38 -38.76
C GLU A 179 5.15 -42.10 -39.81
N ALA A 180 6.27 -41.51 -40.22
CA ALA A 180 7.17 -42.12 -41.20
C ALA A 180 7.68 -43.50 -40.75
N GLN A 181 8.13 -43.61 -39.49
CA GLN A 181 8.61 -44.88 -38.92
C GLN A 181 7.52 -45.95 -38.85
N GLN A 182 6.29 -45.59 -38.45
CA GLN A 182 5.17 -46.53 -38.41
C GLN A 182 4.76 -46.98 -39.82
N LEU A 183 4.78 -46.07 -40.79
CA LEU A 183 4.44 -46.38 -42.17
C LEU A 183 5.45 -47.34 -42.81
N ASP A 184 6.74 -47.17 -42.54
CA ASP A 184 7.79 -48.08 -43.02
C ASP A 184 7.58 -49.53 -42.52
N VAL A 185 7.25 -49.70 -41.24
CA VAL A 185 6.95 -51.01 -40.64
C VAL A 185 5.69 -51.62 -41.26
N LEU A 186 4.66 -50.81 -41.51
CA LEU A 186 3.42 -51.27 -42.13
C LEU A 186 3.64 -51.74 -43.57
N ASN A 187 4.39 -50.97 -44.35
CA ASN A 187 4.73 -51.31 -45.73
C ASN A 187 5.54 -52.62 -45.80
N GLU A 188 6.52 -52.82 -44.91
CA GLU A 188 7.31 -54.07 -44.89
C GLU A 188 6.43 -55.30 -44.57
N GLN A 189 5.45 -55.15 -43.69
CA GLN A 189 4.48 -56.22 -43.40
C GLN A 189 3.55 -56.47 -44.58
N GLU A 190 3.02 -55.41 -45.19
CA GLU A 190 2.16 -55.49 -46.37
C GLU A 190 2.88 -56.24 -47.51
N ASP A 191 4.14 -55.90 -47.77
CA ASP A 191 4.98 -56.57 -48.78
C ASP A 191 5.15 -58.06 -48.48
N LYS A 192 5.40 -58.41 -47.21
CA LYS A 192 5.56 -59.80 -46.78
C LYS A 192 4.27 -60.61 -46.96
N VAL A 193 3.14 -60.05 -46.55
CA VAL A 193 1.81 -60.68 -46.70
C VAL A 193 1.48 -60.85 -48.19
N THR A 194 1.71 -59.81 -49.00
CA THR A 194 1.45 -59.83 -50.44
C THR A 194 2.30 -60.88 -51.16
N ARG A 195 3.58 -61.01 -50.79
CA ARG A 195 4.48 -62.04 -51.32
C ARG A 195 3.98 -63.44 -50.99
N THR A 196 3.67 -63.72 -49.72
CA THR A 196 3.19 -65.06 -49.33
C THR A 196 1.81 -65.38 -49.91
N SER A 197 0.92 -64.39 -50.01
CA SER A 197 -0.39 -64.56 -50.67
C SER A 197 -0.23 -64.97 -52.15
N SER A 198 0.76 -64.40 -52.84
CA SER A 198 1.09 -64.75 -54.22
C SER A 198 1.64 -66.19 -54.33
N GLU A 199 2.51 -66.60 -53.40
CA GLU A 199 3.04 -67.97 -53.32
C GLU A 199 1.95 -69.02 -53.04
N ILE A 200 1.00 -68.69 -52.14
CA ILE A 200 -0.17 -69.53 -51.87
C ILE A 200 -1.04 -69.64 -53.12
N SER A 201 -1.31 -68.52 -53.81
CA SER A 201 -2.12 -68.50 -55.02
C SER A 201 -1.50 -69.37 -56.13
N GLN A 202 -0.18 -69.31 -56.31
CA GLN A 202 0.53 -70.16 -57.24
C GLN A 202 0.44 -71.65 -56.83
N SER A 203 0.63 -71.95 -55.54
CA SER A 203 0.50 -73.31 -55.01
C SER A 203 -0.90 -73.89 -55.22
N ILE A 204 -1.96 -73.10 -55.05
CA ILE A 204 -3.34 -73.51 -55.33
C ILE A 204 -3.50 -73.87 -56.82
N ALA A 205 -2.99 -73.03 -57.72
CA ALA A 205 -3.08 -73.29 -59.16
C ALA A 205 -2.36 -74.58 -59.57
N ASP A 206 -1.16 -74.81 -59.02
CA ASP A 206 -0.36 -76.01 -59.30
C ASP A 206 -1.03 -77.28 -58.73
N LEU A 207 -1.57 -77.22 -57.51
CA LEU A 207 -2.30 -78.33 -56.91
C LEU A 207 -3.61 -78.65 -57.64
N THR A 208 -4.32 -77.63 -58.13
CA THR A 208 -5.55 -77.83 -58.91
C THR A 208 -5.25 -78.60 -60.20
N LYS A 209 -4.19 -78.21 -60.93
CA LYS A 209 -3.73 -78.94 -62.12
C LYS A 209 -3.29 -80.37 -61.81
N LEU A 210 -2.65 -80.59 -60.66
CA LEU A 210 -2.19 -81.91 -60.25
C LEU A 210 -3.35 -82.85 -59.91
N VAL A 211 -4.44 -82.33 -59.32
CA VAL A 211 -5.66 -83.09 -59.04
C VAL A 211 -6.42 -83.45 -60.32
N ASP A 212 -6.43 -82.55 -61.30
CA ASP A 212 -7.10 -82.76 -62.60
C ASP A 212 -6.30 -83.63 -63.59
N SER A 213 -5.08 -84.04 -63.22
CA SER A 213 -4.15 -84.80 -64.07
C SER A 213 -4.33 -86.31 -63.91
N ASP A 214 -4.37 -87.05 -65.03
CA ASP A 214 -4.42 -88.53 -65.04
C ASP A 214 -3.04 -89.19 -64.77
N ASP A 215 -1.96 -88.41 -64.63
CA ASP A 215 -0.61 -88.91 -64.33
C ASP A 215 -0.41 -89.25 -62.84
N ILE A 216 -0.26 -90.55 -62.54
CA ILE A 216 -0.21 -91.11 -61.18
C ILE A 216 1.12 -90.78 -60.45
N ASN A 217 2.23 -90.67 -61.19
CA ASN A 217 3.56 -90.50 -60.58
C ASN A 217 3.71 -89.19 -59.76
N PRO A 218 3.35 -88.00 -60.28
CA PRO A 218 3.46 -86.76 -59.51
C PRO A 218 2.43 -86.65 -58.37
N VAL A 219 1.27 -87.33 -58.47
CA VAL A 219 0.29 -87.40 -57.37
C VAL A 219 0.82 -88.27 -56.22
N SER A 220 1.46 -89.41 -56.54
CA SER A 220 1.97 -90.36 -55.53
C SER A 220 3.16 -89.83 -54.71
N SER A 221 3.92 -88.88 -55.26
CA SER A 221 5.09 -88.28 -54.61
C SER A 221 4.79 -86.92 -53.93
N TYR A 222 3.53 -86.47 -53.95
CA TYR A 222 3.12 -85.21 -53.34
C TYR A 222 3.33 -85.19 -51.82
N THR A 223 3.91 -84.10 -51.33
CA THR A 223 4.04 -83.78 -49.90
C THR A 223 3.44 -82.41 -49.63
N SER A 224 2.64 -82.31 -48.56
CA SER A 224 1.93 -81.07 -48.24
C SER A 224 2.85 -80.01 -47.64
N ARG A 225 2.72 -78.78 -48.15
CA ARG A 225 3.41 -77.58 -47.65
C ARG A 225 2.50 -76.68 -46.80
N ASN A 226 1.28 -77.11 -46.48
CA ASN A 226 0.29 -76.25 -45.80
C ASN A 226 0.75 -75.79 -44.41
N GLU A 227 1.58 -76.57 -43.72
CA GLU A 227 2.14 -76.17 -42.42
C GLU A 227 3.12 -74.98 -42.54
N GLU A 228 3.78 -74.81 -43.68
CA GLU A 228 4.63 -73.63 -43.95
C GLU A 228 3.80 -72.34 -43.95
N PHE A 229 2.60 -72.38 -44.53
CA PHE A 229 1.70 -71.23 -44.60
C PHE A 229 0.94 -70.98 -43.29
N ARG A 230 0.67 -72.03 -42.50
CA ARG A 230 -0.02 -71.93 -41.20
C ARG A 230 0.80 -71.24 -40.11
N GLN A 231 2.13 -71.23 -40.24
CA GLN A 231 3.01 -70.55 -39.28
C GLN A 231 3.04 -69.03 -39.39
N MET A 232 2.38 -68.42 -40.39
CA MET A 232 2.37 -66.97 -40.52
C MET A 232 1.54 -66.34 -39.39
N SER A 233 2.21 -65.78 -38.39
CA SER A 233 1.59 -65.05 -37.30
C SER A 233 1.34 -63.60 -37.71
N LEU A 234 0.06 -63.23 -37.85
CA LEU A 234 -0.36 -61.84 -38.04
C LEU A 234 -1.15 -61.40 -36.83
N LEU A 235 -0.45 -60.96 -35.79
CA LEU A 235 -1.06 -60.26 -34.66
C LEU A 235 -0.04 -59.31 -34.06
N PHE A 236 0.09 -58.13 -34.68
CA PHE A 236 0.70 -56.98 -34.01
C PHE A 236 -0.38 -55.92 -33.77
N LYS A 237 -0.39 -55.37 -32.56
CA LYS A 237 -1.27 -54.26 -32.19
C LYS A 237 -0.49 -52.96 -32.42
N ILE A 238 -1.02 -52.10 -33.28
CA ILE A 238 -0.51 -50.74 -33.46
C ILE A 238 -1.11 -49.88 -32.36
N TYR A 239 -0.27 -49.12 -31.67
CA TYR A 239 -0.70 -48.11 -30.72
C TYR A 239 -0.45 -46.74 -31.35
N LEU A 240 -1.49 -45.92 -31.43
CA LEU A 240 -1.40 -44.57 -31.95
C LEU A 240 -0.95 -43.61 -30.84
N PRO A 241 -0.05 -42.66 -31.14
CA PRO A 241 0.31 -41.63 -30.18
C PRO A 241 -0.88 -40.73 -29.85
N VAL A 242 -0.90 -40.20 -28.62
CA VAL A 242 -1.94 -39.30 -28.14
C VAL A 242 -1.28 -38.07 -27.53
N PHE A 243 -1.61 -36.88 -28.04
CA PHE A 243 -1.20 -35.62 -27.42
C PHE A 243 -2.04 -35.36 -26.17
N SER A 244 -1.38 -35.21 -25.02
CA SER A 244 -2.03 -34.94 -23.73
C SER A 244 -1.59 -33.56 -23.23
N PRO A 245 -2.35 -32.48 -23.52
CA PRO A 245 -1.98 -31.14 -23.10
C PRO A 245 -2.03 -31.02 -21.58
N GLN A 246 -1.08 -30.29 -21.00
CA GLN A 246 -1.14 -29.90 -19.61
C GLN A 246 -1.95 -28.61 -19.42
N ASN A 247 -2.48 -28.40 -18.22
CA ASN A 247 -3.16 -27.14 -17.88
C ASN A 247 -2.15 -25.99 -17.91
N ILE A 248 -2.57 -24.86 -18.49
CA ILE A 248 -1.75 -23.65 -18.56
C ILE A 248 -1.82 -22.93 -17.21
N ASP A 249 -0.72 -22.97 -16.45
CA ASP A 249 -0.56 -22.16 -15.24
C ASP A 249 -0.23 -20.71 -15.62
N THR A 250 -1.27 -19.87 -15.66
CA THR A 250 -1.13 -18.45 -16.02
C THR A 250 -0.29 -17.67 -15.01
N GLU A 251 -0.24 -18.10 -13.75
CA GLU A 251 0.52 -17.42 -12.69
C GLU A 251 2.02 -17.73 -12.82
N HIS A 252 2.36 -18.97 -13.18
CA HIS A 252 3.73 -19.35 -13.56
C HIS A 252 4.21 -18.56 -14.79
N LEU A 253 3.38 -18.49 -15.83
CA LEU A 253 3.69 -17.72 -17.04
C LEU A 253 3.93 -16.24 -16.71
N PHE A 254 3.08 -15.63 -15.88
CA PHE A 254 3.27 -14.24 -15.48
C PHE A 254 4.62 -14.00 -14.79
N ARG A 255 5.07 -14.94 -13.94
CA ARG A 255 6.35 -14.85 -13.22
C ARG A 255 7.56 -14.88 -14.16
N GLU A 256 7.54 -15.74 -15.18
CA GLU A 256 8.63 -15.82 -16.16
C GLU A 256 8.58 -14.70 -17.21
N PHE A 257 7.39 -14.13 -17.44
CA PHE A 257 7.20 -13.05 -18.41
C PHE A 257 7.93 -11.79 -17.97
N GLY A 258 7.77 -11.44 -16.69
CA GLY A 258 8.42 -10.30 -16.06
C GLY A 258 7.46 -9.49 -15.19
N SER A 259 8.00 -8.48 -14.47
CA SER A 259 7.19 -7.60 -13.62
C SER A 259 7.56 -6.13 -13.85
N ILE A 260 6.62 -5.24 -13.53
CA ILE A 260 6.83 -3.80 -13.55
C ILE A 260 6.96 -3.34 -12.10
N SER A 261 8.07 -2.69 -11.76
CA SER A 261 8.26 -2.10 -10.44
C SER A 261 7.16 -1.08 -10.14
N ALA A 262 6.64 -1.10 -8.91
CA ALA A 262 5.62 -0.16 -8.47
C ALA A 262 6.15 1.28 -8.49
N LEU A 263 5.27 2.22 -8.83
CA LEU A 263 5.60 3.65 -8.83
C LEU A 263 5.72 4.12 -7.37
N SER A 264 6.89 4.60 -6.96
CA SER A 264 7.12 5.17 -5.63
C SER A 264 7.28 6.69 -5.75
N ILE A 265 6.44 7.46 -5.05
CA ILE A 265 6.61 8.90 -4.91
C ILE A 265 7.31 9.13 -3.56
N ALA A 266 8.60 9.44 -3.59
CA ALA A 266 9.32 9.91 -2.43
C ALA A 266 9.25 11.45 -2.39
N THR A 267 8.71 12.00 -1.31
CA THR A 267 8.79 13.44 -1.03
C THR A 267 10.16 13.76 -0.45
N GLU A 268 11.02 14.38 -1.25
CA GLU A 268 12.26 15.00 -0.75
C GLU A 268 11.91 16.34 -0.11
N GLU A 269 11.95 16.42 1.21
CA GLU A 269 11.81 17.69 1.91
C GLU A 269 13.07 18.55 1.73
N SER A 270 12.95 19.60 0.92
CA SER A 270 13.92 20.69 0.91
C SER A 270 13.64 21.61 2.10
N ILE A 271 14.14 21.24 3.28
CA ILE A 271 14.08 22.10 4.48
C ILE A 271 15.01 23.30 4.27
N CYS A 272 14.48 24.50 4.49
CA CYS A 272 15.25 25.73 4.54
C CYS A 272 15.86 25.88 5.95
N PRO A 273 17.17 26.12 6.11
CA PRO A 273 17.73 26.41 7.43
C PRO A 273 17.45 27.87 7.80
N MET A 274 16.46 28.12 8.67
CA MET A 274 16.60 28.87 9.93
C MET A 274 15.33 29.53 10.48
N SER A 275 15.22 29.35 11.81
CA SER A 275 14.65 30.19 12.87
C SER A 275 13.15 30.49 12.93
N SER A 276 12.56 29.81 13.91
CA SER A 276 11.57 30.26 14.91
C SER A 276 10.08 30.39 14.53
N THR A 277 9.32 29.64 15.35
CA THR A 277 7.99 29.90 15.90
C THR A 277 6.78 29.75 14.97
N GLY A 278 6.16 28.57 15.08
CA GLY A 278 4.74 28.42 15.35
C GLY A 278 3.79 28.62 14.17
N SER A 279 3.40 27.53 13.53
CA SER A 279 2.00 27.14 13.34
C SER A 279 1.93 25.90 12.43
N ASP A 280 1.07 24.97 12.83
CA ASP A 280 0.86 23.67 12.22
C ASP A 280 0.45 23.77 10.75
N SER A 281 1.26 23.17 9.87
CA SER A 281 0.85 22.85 8.49
C SER A 281 0.32 21.42 8.45
N SER A 282 -1.01 21.29 8.36
CA SER A 282 -1.72 20.02 8.26
C SER A 282 -1.29 19.22 7.01
N SER A 283 -0.65 18.08 7.23
CA SER A 283 -0.50 17.01 6.24
C SER A 283 -1.86 16.35 5.98
N SER A 284 -2.06 15.80 4.78
CA SER A 284 -3.29 15.15 4.33
C SER A 284 -3.52 13.77 4.98
N VAL A 285 -3.36 13.66 6.29
CA VAL A 285 -3.67 12.47 7.09
C VAL A 285 -5.12 12.58 7.54
N ARG A 286 -5.94 11.53 7.30
CA ARG A 286 -7.30 11.52 7.86
C ARG A 286 -7.21 11.62 9.39
N PRO A 287 -7.80 12.66 10.01
CA PRO A 287 -7.68 12.85 11.45
C PRO A 287 -8.25 11.66 12.22
N LEU A 288 -7.63 11.37 13.37
CA LEU A 288 -8.15 10.42 14.34
C LEU A 288 -9.45 10.97 14.95
N LEU A 289 -10.41 10.08 15.25
CA LEU A 289 -11.64 10.45 15.94
C LEU A 289 -11.32 10.87 17.39
N ASP A 290 -12.02 11.90 17.87
CA ASP A 290 -11.90 12.33 19.27
C ASP A 290 -12.38 11.24 20.25
N VAL A 291 -13.38 10.46 19.85
CA VAL A 291 -13.90 9.33 20.61
C VAL A 291 -14.05 8.15 19.64
N PRO A 292 -13.22 7.10 19.76
CA PRO A 292 -13.38 5.89 18.95
C PRO A 292 -14.69 5.18 19.29
N GLN A 293 -15.30 4.51 18.31
CA GLN A 293 -16.64 3.93 18.45
C GLN A 293 -16.64 2.45 18.11
N ILE A 294 -17.23 1.62 18.99
CA ILE A 294 -17.53 0.23 18.66
C ILE A 294 -18.71 0.23 17.71
N ILE A 295 -18.48 -0.23 16.48
CA ILE A 295 -19.49 -0.30 15.42
C ILE A 295 -20.06 -1.71 15.22
N ALA A 296 -19.38 -2.74 15.72
CA ALA A 296 -19.88 -4.11 15.77
C ALA A 296 -19.19 -4.91 16.87
N THR A 297 -19.88 -5.92 17.39
CA THR A 297 -19.32 -6.92 18.29
C THR A 297 -19.75 -8.29 17.80
N ILE A 298 -18.78 -9.18 17.64
CA ILE A 298 -18.97 -10.56 17.20
C ILE A 298 -18.65 -11.45 18.39
N ASP A 299 -19.63 -12.26 18.79
CA ASP A 299 -19.43 -13.31 19.76
C ASP A 299 -19.00 -14.58 19.02
N THR A 300 -17.76 -15.04 19.26
CA THR A 300 -17.23 -16.22 18.57
C THR A 300 -17.61 -17.54 19.27
N GLY A 301 -18.23 -17.45 20.46
CA GLY A 301 -18.53 -18.60 21.30
C GLY A 301 -17.31 -19.38 21.78
N CYS A 302 -16.09 -18.82 21.69
CA CYS A 302 -14.89 -19.44 22.24
C CYS A 302 -14.54 -18.90 23.62
N ASN A 303 -14.01 -19.78 24.46
CA ASN A 303 -13.57 -19.45 25.81
C ASN A 303 -12.27 -18.63 25.78
N PHE A 304 -11.41 -18.91 24.80
CA PHE A 304 -10.19 -18.14 24.57
C PHE A 304 -10.02 -17.81 23.09
N LEU A 305 -9.81 -16.55 22.74
CA LEU A 305 -9.55 -16.10 21.37
C LEU A 305 -8.08 -15.68 21.23
N PHE A 306 -7.31 -16.45 20.45
CA PHE A 306 -5.87 -16.26 20.34
C PHE A 306 -5.47 -15.36 19.18
N ASP A 307 -6.21 -15.37 18.07
CA ASP A 307 -5.85 -14.56 16.91
C ASP A 307 -7.04 -14.27 15.97
N ILE A 308 -6.90 -13.20 15.19
CA ILE A 308 -7.84 -12.78 14.18
C ILE A 308 -7.10 -12.39 12.89
N THR A 309 -7.62 -12.79 11.73
CA THR A 309 -7.08 -12.36 10.44
C THR A 309 -8.20 -12.16 9.42
N GLY A 310 -8.15 -11.08 8.65
CA GLY A 310 -9.21 -10.75 7.71
C GLY A 310 -9.06 -11.43 6.35
N LEU A 311 -10.14 -12.07 5.89
CA LEU A 311 -10.22 -12.66 4.54
C LEU A 311 -10.72 -11.65 3.49
N SER A 312 -11.64 -10.78 3.90
CA SER A 312 -12.25 -9.74 3.09
C SER A 312 -12.82 -8.62 3.98
N ASP A 313 -13.41 -7.59 3.35
CA ASP A 313 -14.06 -6.47 4.05
C ASP A 313 -15.37 -6.85 4.77
N GLU A 314 -15.72 -8.13 4.76
CA GLU A 314 -16.95 -8.66 5.35
C GLU A 314 -16.72 -9.91 6.21
N LYS A 315 -15.52 -10.52 6.14
CA LYS A 315 -15.25 -11.85 6.73
C LYS A 315 -13.90 -11.91 7.42
N ILE A 316 -13.90 -12.56 8.58
CA ILE A 316 -12.70 -12.77 9.40
C ILE A 316 -12.55 -14.23 9.79
N TRP A 317 -11.31 -14.69 9.77
CA TRP A 317 -10.89 -15.91 10.42
C TRP A 317 -10.55 -15.60 11.87
N THR A 318 -11.04 -16.44 12.77
CA THR A 318 -10.74 -16.38 14.20
C THR A 318 -10.12 -17.71 14.62
N MET A 319 -9.07 -17.64 15.42
CA MET A 319 -8.44 -18.79 16.06
C MET A 319 -8.74 -18.77 17.55
N GLY A 320 -9.40 -19.80 18.07
CA GLY A 320 -9.71 -19.84 19.49
C GLY A 320 -9.93 -21.25 20.04
N SER A 321 -9.91 -21.35 21.36
CA SER A 321 -10.27 -22.55 22.10
C SER A 321 -11.73 -22.49 22.53
N CYS A 322 -12.48 -23.49 22.09
CA CYS A 322 -13.88 -23.72 22.43
C CYS A 322 -13.94 -25.11 23.09
N ASP A 323 -14.43 -25.22 24.32
CA ASP A 323 -14.55 -26.49 25.06
C ASP A 323 -13.26 -27.33 25.17
N GLY A 324 -12.10 -26.67 25.20
CA GLY A 324 -10.79 -27.33 25.30
C GLY A 324 -10.19 -27.77 23.96
N HIS A 325 -10.86 -27.48 22.83
CA HIS A 325 -10.37 -27.75 21.48
C HIS A 325 -10.12 -26.45 20.72
N CYS A 326 -8.94 -26.33 20.10
CA CYS A 326 -8.63 -25.22 19.22
C CYS A 326 -9.31 -25.40 17.86
N SER A 327 -9.95 -24.35 17.34
CA SER A 327 -10.62 -24.38 16.04
C SER A 327 -10.43 -23.08 15.26
N ILE A 328 -10.44 -23.20 13.93
CA ILE A 328 -10.40 -22.08 13.01
C ILE A 328 -11.82 -21.86 12.49
N LYS A 329 -12.36 -20.66 12.72
CA LYS A 329 -13.75 -20.32 12.37
C LYS A 329 -13.80 -19.09 11.48
N LEU A 330 -14.65 -19.12 10.45
CA LEU A 330 -14.91 -17.99 9.57
C LEU A 330 -16.23 -17.33 9.99
N TYR A 331 -16.14 -16.07 10.42
CA TYR A 331 -17.29 -15.26 10.76
C TYR A 331 -17.47 -14.14 9.74
N ASN A 332 -18.72 -13.79 9.45
CA ASN A 332 -19.01 -12.50 8.84
C ASN A 332 -19.12 -11.39 9.89
N PHE A 333 -19.10 -10.13 9.48
CA PHE A 333 -19.20 -8.99 10.41
C PHE A 333 -20.57 -8.80 11.07
N LYS A 334 -21.58 -9.60 10.71
CA LYS A 334 -22.84 -9.69 11.46
C LYS A 334 -22.76 -10.70 12.62
N GLY A 335 -21.65 -11.44 12.72
CA GLY A 335 -21.43 -12.48 13.73
C GLY A 335 -21.98 -13.85 13.36
N GLU A 336 -22.37 -14.06 12.11
CA GLU A 336 -22.83 -15.38 11.65
C GLU A 336 -21.61 -16.24 11.28
N LEU A 337 -21.60 -17.48 11.77
CA LEU A 337 -20.58 -18.48 11.44
C LEU A 337 -20.85 -19.03 10.03
N GLU A 338 -19.91 -18.80 9.11
CA GLU A 338 -20.03 -19.29 7.74
C GLU A 338 -19.32 -20.63 7.51
N SER A 339 -18.21 -20.84 8.20
CA SER A 339 -17.42 -22.07 8.05
C SER A 339 -16.72 -22.41 9.36
N LEU A 340 -16.83 -23.67 9.76
CA LEU A 340 -16.12 -24.25 10.88
C LEU A 340 -15.06 -25.20 10.34
N PHE A 341 -13.82 -25.02 10.78
CA PHE A 341 -12.72 -25.91 10.47
C PHE A 341 -12.11 -26.44 11.77
N SER A 342 -12.38 -27.71 12.07
CA SER A 342 -11.68 -28.45 13.12
C SER A 342 -10.45 -29.09 12.46
N VAL A 343 -9.28 -28.53 12.74
CA VAL A 343 -8.04 -28.89 12.03
C VAL A 343 -7.55 -30.31 12.43
N GLY A 344 -8.12 -30.97 13.44
CA GLY A 344 -7.64 -32.27 13.94
C GLY A 344 -6.22 -32.23 14.56
N ILE A 345 -5.55 -31.09 14.40
CA ILE A 345 -4.26 -30.66 14.93
C ILE A 345 -4.61 -29.44 15.77
N ASN A 346 -4.05 -29.30 16.97
CA ASN A 346 -4.24 -28.09 17.76
C ASN A 346 -3.34 -27.00 17.15
N PRO A 347 -3.87 -25.95 16.51
CA PRO A 347 -3.06 -24.82 16.08
C PRO A 347 -2.52 -24.05 17.29
N LEU A 348 -1.27 -23.62 17.17
CA LEU A 348 -0.54 -22.80 18.12
C LEU A 348 -0.83 -21.35 17.77
N SER A 349 -1.68 -20.73 18.59
CA SER A 349 -1.89 -19.30 18.84
C SER A 349 -2.11 -18.32 17.68
N TYR A 350 -1.56 -18.50 16.46
CA TYR A 350 -1.57 -17.47 15.40
C TYR A 350 -1.75 -18.04 13.98
N ILE A 351 -2.43 -17.27 13.13
CA ILE A 351 -2.74 -17.62 11.75
C ILE A 351 -2.40 -16.49 10.78
N ALA A 352 -1.95 -16.87 9.59
CA ALA A 352 -1.70 -15.95 8.50
C ALA A 352 -2.37 -16.45 7.20
N LEU A 353 -2.60 -15.55 6.24
CA LEU A 353 -3.20 -15.89 4.96
C LEU A 353 -2.19 -15.82 3.83
N THR A 354 -2.09 -16.85 3.01
CA THR A 354 -1.28 -16.82 1.78
C THR A 354 -1.91 -15.89 0.72
N LYS A 355 -1.21 -15.66 -0.40
CA LYS A 355 -1.81 -14.99 -1.58
C LYS A 355 -3.04 -15.72 -2.13
N SER A 356 -3.03 -17.06 -2.08
CA SER A 356 -4.17 -17.89 -2.48
C SER A 356 -5.33 -17.83 -1.48
N LYS A 357 -5.18 -17.05 -0.39
CA LYS A 357 -6.07 -16.92 0.74
C LYS A 357 -6.22 -18.20 1.57
N ASP A 358 -5.31 -19.15 1.39
CA ASP A 358 -5.23 -20.34 2.24
C ASP A 358 -4.65 -19.98 3.61
N VAL A 359 -4.99 -20.76 4.64
CA VAL A 359 -4.61 -20.45 6.03
C VAL A 359 -3.32 -21.15 6.38
N VAL A 360 -2.33 -20.39 6.85
CA VAL A 360 -1.08 -20.92 7.40
C VAL A 360 -1.13 -20.83 8.91
N PHE A 361 -0.75 -21.92 9.58
CA PHE A 361 -0.72 -21.98 11.04
C PHE A 361 0.43 -22.87 11.53
N ILE A 362 0.82 -22.67 12.79
CA ILE A 362 1.84 -23.46 13.47
C ILE A 362 1.16 -24.60 14.23
N ASP A 363 1.68 -25.83 14.15
CA ASP A 363 1.15 -26.97 14.93
C ASP A 363 1.56 -26.86 16.41
N ALA A 364 0.59 -26.84 17.34
CA ALA A 364 0.83 -26.81 18.78
C ALA A 364 1.36 -28.10 19.37
N LYS A 365 1.12 -29.25 18.73
CA LYS A 365 1.56 -30.56 19.22
C LYS A 365 3.06 -30.73 19.08
N ASN A 366 3.61 -30.36 17.92
CA ASN A 366 5.04 -30.49 17.65
C ASN A 366 5.82 -29.18 17.80
N ARG A 367 5.15 -28.02 17.79
CA ARG A 367 5.75 -26.66 17.80
C ARG A 367 6.92 -26.51 16.82
N ARG A 368 6.89 -27.26 15.72
CA ARG A 368 8.02 -27.46 14.81
C ARG A 368 7.58 -27.61 13.36
N SER A 369 6.30 -27.44 13.07
CA SER A 369 5.82 -27.46 11.69
C SER A 369 4.92 -26.27 11.40
N LEU A 370 5.14 -25.69 10.22
CA LEU A 370 4.25 -24.77 9.57
C LEU A 370 3.36 -25.58 8.63
N ASN A 371 2.05 -25.43 8.78
CA ASN A 371 1.07 -26.18 8.00
C ASN A 371 0.26 -25.21 7.15
N LEU A 372 -0.01 -25.61 5.91
CA LEU A 372 -0.87 -24.90 4.97
C LEU A 372 -2.21 -25.63 4.89
N CYS A 373 -3.29 -24.93 5.19
CA CYS A 373 -4.65 -25.41 5.06
C CYS A 373 -5.30 -24.81 3.82
N HIS A 374 -5.53 -25.67 2.83
CA HIS A 374 -6.25 -25.32 1.63
C HIS A 374 -7.75 -25.22 1.90
N ILE A 375 -8.33 -24.03 1.76
CA ILE A 375 -9.72 -23.77 2.17
C ILE A 375 -10.71 -24.54 1.29
N LYS A 376 -10.41 -24.68 -0.02
CA LYS A 376 -11.33 -25.25 -1.01
C LYS A 376 -11.59 -26.74 -0.83
N ASN A 377 -10.54 -27.52 -0.58
CA ASN A 377 -10.59 -28.98 -0.46
C ASN A 377 -10.44 -29.46 0.99
N LYS A 378 -10.27 -28.53 1.95
CA LYS A 378 -10.14 -28.82 3.38
C LYS A 378 -8.94 -29.72 3.71
N GLN A 379 -7.90 -29.69 2.89
CA GLN A 379 -6.68 -30.45 3.09
C GLN A 379 -5.63 -29.62 3.84
N VAL A 380 -4.87 -30.30 4.70
CA VAL A 380 -3.76 -29.72 5.44
C VAL A 380 -2.49 -30.43 4.99
N GLU A 381 -1.48 -29.65 4.60
CA GLU A 381 -0.15 -30.16 4.29
C GLU A 381 0.91 -29.47 5.16
N GLU A 382 1.94 -30.22 5.55
CA GLU A 382 3.11 -29.68 6.24
C GLU A 382 4.05 -29.07 5.20
N VAL A 383 4.25 -27.75 5.26
CA VAL A 383 5.04 -26.99 4.26
C VAL A 383 6.45 -26.65 4.73
N ILE A 384 6.66 -26.50 6.04
CA ILE A 384 7.98 -26.27 6.63
C ILE A 384 8.10 -27.07 7.92
N LYS A 385 9.23 -27.76 8.08
CA LYS A 385 9.63 -28.41 9.32
C LYS A 385 10.86 -27.73 9.91
N PHE A 386 10.77 -27.34 11.18
CA PHE A 386 11.82 -26.65 11.91
C PHE A 386 12.53 -27.61 12.85
N GLU A 387 13.83 -27.82 12.64
CA GLU A 387 14.62 -28.76 13.46
C GLU A 387 15.12 -28.11 14.75
N THR A 388 15.69 -26.91 14.64
CA THR A 388 16.47 -26.24 15.70
C THR A 388 15.83 -24.95 16.22
N TRP A 389 14.70 -24.55 15.64
CA TRP A 389 13.98 -23.32 15.93
C TRP A 389 12.50 -23.62 16.18
N LEU A 390 11.92 -22.96 17.17
CA LEU A 390 10.51 -23.03 17.53
C LEU A 390 9.81 -21.80 16.97
N PRO A 391 8.94 -21.93 15.94
CA PRO A 391 8.11 -20.82 15.49
C PRO A 391 7.14 -20.39 16.60
N VAL A 392 6.99 -19.08 16.75
CA VAL A 392 6.19 -18.44 17.78
C VAL A 392 4.98 -17.75 17.18
N ASN A 393 5.18 -16.96 16.12
CA ASN A 393 4.12 -16.22 15.41
C ASN A 393 4.47 -16.13 13.91
N VAL A 394 3.46 -15.99 13.06
CA VAL A 394 3.58 -15.87 11.61
C VAL A 394 2.72 -14.70 11.11
N CYS A 395 3.27 -13.91 10.19
CA CYS A 395 2.50 -12.90 9.47
C CYS A 395 2.78 -12.99 7.97
N SER A 396 1.78 -12.59 7.18
CA SER A 396 1.93 -12.47 5.73
C SER A 396 2.40 -11.07 5.35
N THR A 397 3.18 -10.98 4.28
CA THR A 397 3.59 -9.72 3.69
C THR A 397 2.66 -9.30 2.57
N SER A 398 2.71 -8.02 2.22
CA SER A 398 2.13 -7.45 1.00
C SER A 398 2.63 -8.15 -0.28
N SER A 399 3.86 -8.67 -0.26
CA SER A 399 4.45 -9.47 -1.34
C SER A 399 4.03 -10.94 -1.30
N GLY A 400 3.23 -11.35 -0.31
CA GLY A 400 2.76 -12.71 -0.02
C GLY A 400 3.85 -13.71 0.39
N ASP A 401 4.96 -13.18 0.88
CA ASP A 401 5.94 -13.95 1.65
C ASP A 401 5.42 -14.10 3.09
N LEU A 402 6.09 -14.92 3.89
CA LEU A 402 5.80 -15.08 5.30
C LEU A 402 6.96 -14.58 6.14
N TYR A 403 6.68 -13.76 7.15
CA TYR A 403 7.59 -13.55 8.25
C TYR A 403 7.21 -14.47 9.41
N ILE A 404 8.21 -15.16 9.96
CA ILE A 404 8.03 -16.05 11.10
C ILE A 404 9.00 -15.60 12.17
N ILE A 405 8.49 -15.28 13.37
CA ILE A 405 9.34 -15.07 14.53
C ILE A 405 9.54 -16.40 15.24
N MET A 406 10.79 -16.70 15.57
CA MET A 406 11.22 -18.01 16.05
C MET A 406 12.19 -17.89 17.21
N MET A 407 12.16 -18.88 18.10
CA MET A 407 13.06 -19.00 19.23
C MET A 407 13.95 -20.23 19.12
N SER A 408 15.18 -20.16 19.63
CA SER A 408 16.10 -21.30 19.66
C SER A 408 15.55 -22.42 20.54
N SER A 409 15.47 -23.64 20.00
CA SER A 409 14.97 -24.79 20.78
C SER A 409 15.97 -25.33 21.80
N TYR A 410 17.22 -24.89 21.74
CA TYR A 410 18.31 -25.43 22.58
C TYR A 410 18.48 -24.65 23.87
N ASP A 411 18.64 -23.33 23.76
CA ASP A 411 18.97 -22.46 24.88
C ASP A 411 17.80 -21.58 25.32
N LEU A 412 16.75 -21.48 24.50
CA LEU A 412 15.63 -20.55 24.67
C LEU A 412 16.12 -19.12 24.98
N LYS A 413 17.26 -18.73 24.41
CA LYS A 413 17.91 -17.42 24.65
C LYS A 413 18.06 -16.57 23.40
N GLN A 414 17.69 -17.13 22.25
CA GLN A 414 17.85 -16.47 20.96
C GLN A 414 16.51 -16.41 20.25
N THR A 415 16.20 -15.23 19.73
CA THR A 415 15.00 -14.98 18.94
C THR A 415 15.41 -14.35 17.62
N LYS A 416 14.81 -14.80 16.52
CA LYS A 416 15.01 -14.22 15.19
C LYS A 416 13.70 -14.12 14.44
N VAL A 417 13.62 -13.15 13.53
CA VAL A 417 12.58 -13.07 12.51
C VAL A 417 13.16 -13.57 11.20
N VAL A 418 12.44 -14.47 10.53
CA VAL A 418 12.87 -15.08 9.27
C VAL A 418 11.83 -14.82 8.19
N ARG A 419 12.29 -14.38 7.02
CA ARG A 419 11.45 -14.25 5.83
C ARG A 419 11.50 -15.53 5.01
N TYR A 420 10.34 -16.08 4.70
CA TYR A 420 10.15 -17.20 3.80
C TYR A 420 9.43 -16.76 2.54
N ALA A 421 10.02 -17.02 1.38
CA ALA A 421 9.35 -16.87 0.08
C ALA A 421 9.23 -18.25 -0.57
N ASP A 422 8.02 -18.62 -0.99
CA ASP A 422 7.70 -19.98 -1.44
C ASP A 422 8.15 -21.06 -0.43
N PHE A 423 7.92 -20.80 0.86
CA PHE A 423 8.34 -21.66 1.98
C PHE A 423 9.85 -21.92 2.08
N LYS A 424 10.69 -21.11 1.39
CA LYS A 424 12.15 -21.16 1.48
C LYS A 424 12.69 -19.95 2.21
N GLU A 425 13.59 -20.17 3.17
CA GLU A 425 14.26 -19.11 3.92
C GLU A 425 15.02 -18.17 2.96
N LYS A 426 14.78 -16.87 3.08
CA LYS A 426 15.42 -15.81 2.27
C LYS A 426 16.24 -14.83 3.09
N GLN A 427 15.83 -14.60 4.34
CA GLN A 427 16.43 -13.57 5.18
C GLN A 427 16.22 -13.95 6.64
N SER A 428 17.24 -13.72 7.47
CA SER A 428 17.21 -13.91 8.91
C SER A 428 17.65 -12.63 9.60
N ILE A 429 16.85 -12.17 10.57
CA ILE A 429 17.02 -10.90 11.28
C ILE A 429 17.05 -11.22 12.76
N GLN A 430 18.19 -10.98 13.40
CA GLN A 430 18.43 -11.36 14.79
C GLN A 430 19.17 -10.28 15.59
N PHE A 431 20.17 -9.64 14.97
CA PHE A 431 21.04 -8.67 15.62
C PHE A 431 20.97 -7.31 14.93
N ASN A 432 21.16 -6.25 15.69
CA ASN A 432 21.32 -4.90 15.15
C ASN A 432 22.73 -4.71 14.55
N ASP A 433 22.98 -3.54 13.95
CA ASP A 433 24.29 -3.20 13.34
C ASP A 433 25.46 -3.18 14.35
N LYS A 434 25.18 -3.19 15.67
CA LYS A 434 26.17 -3.28 16.75
C LYS A 434 26.38 -4.71 17.26
N GLY A 435 25.72 -5.71 16.66
CA GLY A 435 25.77 -7.11 17.07
C GLY A 435 24.97 -7.44 18.33
N GLN A 436 24.06 -6.56 18.77
CA GLN A 436 23.20 -6.81 19.94
C GLN A 436 21.87 -7.43 19.49
N PRO A 437 21.28 -8.34 20.28
CA PRO A 437 20.00 -8.98 19.94
C PRO A 437 18.89 -7.93 19.82
N LEU A 438 18.06 -8.07 18.78
CA LEU A 438 16.93 -7.18 18.52
C LEU A 438 15.70 -7.51 19.40
N TYR A 439 15.57 -8.77 19.80
CA TYR A 439 14.38 -9.31 20.45
C TYR A 439 14.78 -10.05 21.73
N SER A 440 13.90 -10.01 22.73
CA SER A 440 14.04 -10.79 23.97
C SER A 440 13.76 -12.27 23.72
N TYR A 441 13.95 -13.10 24.74
CA TYR A 441 13.94 -14.55 24.62
C TYR A 441 12.63 -15.24 25.04
N GLU A 442 11.54 -14.52 25.30
CA GLU A 442 10.23 -15.11 25.67
C GLU A 442 9.29 -15.29 24.46
N PRO A 443 8.31 -16.21 24.49
CA PRO A 443 7.45 -16.53 23.34
C PRO A 443 6.29 -15.55 23.13
N ASN A 444 6.04 -14.60 24.02
CA ASN A 444 4.94 -13.64 23.85
C ASN A 444 5.36 -12.52 22.89
N LYS A 445 5.29 -12.83 21.59
CA LYS A 445 5.68 -11.93 20.49
C LYS A 445 4.69 -12.00 19.35
N PHE A 446 4.44 -10.84 18.76
CA PHE A 446 3.57 -10.68 17.60
C PHE A 446 4.29 -9.84 16.57
N LEU A 447 3.97 -10.05 15.30
CA LEU A 447 4.59 -9.31 14.23
C LEU A 447 3.59 -8.97 13.12
N CYS A 448 3.83 -7.86 12.45
CA CYS A 448 3.15 -7.49 11.22
C CYS A 448 4.11 -6.74 10.28
N GLU A 449 3.73 -6.64 9.00
CA GLU A 449 4.39 -5.75 8.04
C GLU A 449 3.56 -4.46 7.90
N ASN A 450 4.20 -3.30 7.97
CA ASN A 450 3.54 -2.02 7.65
C ASN A 450 3.61 -1.70 6.15
N SER A 451 2.89 -0.69 5.67
CA SER A 451 2.92 -0.32 4.24
C SER A 451 4.27 0.25 3.76
N ASN A 452 5.20 0.56 4.67
CA ASN A 452 6.59 0.91 4.37
C ASN A 452 7.51 -0.33 4.20
N GLN A 453 6.96 -1.55 4.28
CA GLN A 453 7.69 -2.83 4.30
C GLN A 453 8.61 -2.98 5.52
N ASP A 454 8.32 -2.24 6.60
CA ASP A 454 8.97 -2.45 7.88
C ASP A 454 8.30 -3.60 8.62
N ILE A 455 9.13 -4.33 9.35
CA ILE A 455 8.72 -5.42 10.21
C ILE A 455 8.55 -4.83 11.61
N CYS A 456 7.32 -4.85 12.10
CA CYS A 456 6.95 -4.34 13.41
C CYS A 456 6.75 -5.53 14.34
N VAL A 457 7.50 -5.61 15.44
CA VAL A 457 7.42 -6.70 16.41
C VAL A 457 7.03 -6.15 17.76
N SER A 458 5.92 -6.59 18.32
CA SER A 458 5.59 -6.38 19.74
C SER A 458 6.26 -7.48 20.56
N ASP A 459 7.13 -7.08 21.47
CA ASP A 459 7.90 -7.95 22.35
C ASP A 459 7.48 -7.68 23.80
N CYS A 460 6.58 -8.53 24.30
CA CYS A 460 5.93 -8.37 25.60
C CYS A 460 6.95 -8.35 26.74
N GLU A 461 7.91 -9.27 26.73
CA GLU A 461 8.95 -9.38 27.76
C GLU A 461 9.94 -8.22 27.71
N ALA A 462 10.25 -7.70 26.52
CA ALA A 462 11.06 -6.49 26.39
C ALA A 462 10.29 -5.23 26.81
N GLY A 463 8.97 -5.31 26.97
CA GLY A 463 8.09 -4.17 27.12
C GLY A 463 8.26 -3.17 25.96
N ALA A 464 8.38 -3.68 24.73
CA ALA A 464 8.78 -2.86 23.60
C ALA A 464 8.13 -3.28 22.27
N VAL A 465 7.89 -2.30 21.40
CA VAL A 465 7.69 -2.51 19.97
C VAL A 465 9.00 -2.20 19.25
N VAL A 466 9.58 -3.21 18.61
CA VAL A 466 10.82 -3.12 17.84
C VAL A 466 10.47 -3.06 16.36
N VAL A 467 10.91 -2.01 15.68
CA VAL A 467 10.64 -1.82 14.25
C VAL A 467 11.94 -1.83 13.48
N VAL A 468 12.05 -2.77 12.54
CA VAL A 468 13.18 -2.88 11.62
C VAL A 468 12.69 -2.68 10.19
N ASN A 469 13.53 -2.10 9.33
CA ASN A 469 13.18 -1.98 7.93
C ASN A 469 13.22 -3.34 7.21
N ARG A 470 12.80 -3.39 5.94
CA ARG A 470 12.85 -4.60 5.11
C ARG A 470 14.20 -5.32 5.09
N ASN A 471 15.31 -4.60 5.26
CA ASN A 471 16.65 -5.17 5.26
C ASN A 471 17.08 -5.69 6.65
N GLY A 472 16.23 -5.57 7.67
CA GLY A 472 16.50 -5.97 9.04
C GLY A 472 17.27 -4.96 9.87
N ARG A 473 17.45 -3.72 9.39
CA ARG A 473 18.09 -2.66 10.17
C ARG A 473 17.08 -2.00 11.11
N LEU A 474 17.48 -1.84 12.37
CA LEU A 474 16.67 -1.15 13.39
C LEU A 474 16.34 0.28 12.96
N ARG A 475 15.04 0.61 12.91
CA ARG A 475 14.56 1.97 12.72
C ARG A 475 14.38 2.65 14.07
N PHE A 476 13.58 2.06 14.95
CA PHE A 476 13.31 2.56 16.29
C PHE A 476 12.79 1.46 17.21
N THR A 477 12.79 1.76 18.51
CA THR A 477 12.16 0.96 19.56
C THR A 477 11.24 1.85 20.36
N TYR A 478 10.00 1.43 20.55
CA TYR A 478 9.01 2.13 21.37
C TYR A 478 8.76 1.35 22.66
N THR A 479 8.86 2.00 23.81
CA THR A 479 8.75 1.36 25.14
C THR A 479 7.66 2.02 26.01
N GLY A 480 6.59 2.50 25.37
CA GLY A 480 5.59 3.34 26.04
C GLY A 480 5.93 4.84 25.99
N PRO A 481 4.96 5.72 26.27
CA PRO A 481 5.21 7.16 26.30
C PRO A 481 6.01 7.57 27.54
N SER A 482 6.91 8.54 27.40
CA SER A 482 7.79 8.99 28.50
C SER A 482 7.03 9.52 29.73
N SER A 483 5.77 9.93 29.56
CA SER A 483 4.91 10.42 30.64
C SER A 483 4.41 9.32 31.59
N THR A 484 4.55 8.04 31.24
CA THR A 484 4.08 6.90 32.04
C THR A 484 5.23 6.02 32.52
N ALA A 485 6.37 6.60 32.90
CA ALA A 485 7.57 5.87 33.32
C ALA A 485 7.35 4.88 34.48
N ASP A 486 6.29 5.07 35.29
CA ASP A 486 5.93 4.18 36.40
C ASP A 486 5.00 3.02 35.98
N ARG A 487 4.53 2.97 34.73
CA ARG A 487 3.70 1.87 34.21
C ARG A 487 4.52 0.99 33.27
N LEU A 488 4.42 -0.32 33.48
CA LEU A 488 5.00 -1.32 32.59
C LEU A 488 4.13 -1.41 31.33
N PHE A 489 4.78 -1.37 30.17
CA PHE A 489 4.13 -1.50 28.87
C PHE A 489 4.15 -2.98 28.46
N TYR A 490 2.98 -3.59 28.27
CA TYR A 490 2.85 -5.01 27.91
C TYR A 490 2.27 -5.18 26.50
N PRO A 491 3.11 -5.00 25.45
CA PRO A 491 2.63 -5.03 24.08
C PRO A 491 2.24 -6.45 23.64
N CYS A 492 0.94 -6.64 23.42
CA CYS A 492 0.31 -7.88 23.01
C CYS A 492 -0.57 -7.62 21.80
N GLY A 493 -0.28 -8.25 20.67
CA GLY A 493 -0.93 -7.92 19.41
C GLY A 493 -0.38 -6.63 18.78
N ILE A 494 -0.20 -6.70 17.46
CA ILE A 494 0.28 -5.58 16.67
C ILE A 494 -0.34 -5.63 15.28
N THR A 495 -0.71 -4.47 14.76
CA THR A 495 -1.23 -4.31 13.41
C THR A 495 -0.91 -2.92 12.89
N THR A 496 -1.16 -2.66 11.60
CA THR A 496 -0.89 -1.36 10.99
C THR A 496 -2.06 -0.94 10.12
N ASP A 497 -2.24 0.37 9.98
CA ASP A 497 -3.27 0.93 9.11
C ASP A 497 -2.70 1.36 7.74
N SER A 498 -3.59 1.84 6.86
CA SER A 498 -3.21 2.29 5.52
C SER A 498 -2.27 3.52 5.49
N HIS A 499 -2.09 4.21 6.63
CA HIS A 499 -1.22 5.38 6.78
C HIS A 499 0.11 5.03 7.45
N CYS A 500 0.47 3.75 7.51
CA CYS A 500 1.67 3.25 8.19
C CYS A 500 1.72 3.52 9.70
N ARG A 501 0.58 3.86 10.33
CA ARG A 501 0.51 3.95 11.79
C ARG A 501 0.54 2.55 12.38
N ILE A 502 1.22 2.41 13.50
CA ILE A 502 1.35 1.14 14.22
C ILE A 502 0.34 1.15 15.37
N LEU A 503 -0.48 0.12 15.44
CA LEU A 503 -1.45 -0.09 16.51
C LEU A 503 -1.02 -1.34 17.29
N THR A 504 -0.78 -1.18 18.59
CA THR A 504 -0.37 -2.29 19.47
C THR A 504 -1.21 -2.27 20.73
N ALA A 505 -1.66 -3.44 21.19
CA ALA A 505 -2.44 -3.51 22.41
C ALA A 505 -1.51 -3.54 23.62
N ASP A 506 -1.91 -2.85 24.67
CA ASP A 506 -1.40 -3.06 26.02
C ASP A 506 -2.47 -3.87 26.76
N SER A 507 -2.24 -5.19 26.90
CA SER A 507 -3.26 -6.10 27.44
C SER A 507 -3.54 -5.84 28.92
N ASP A 508 -2.56 -5.39 29.69
CA ASP A 508 -2.72 -5.16 31.13
C ASP A 508 -3.45 -3.84 31.40
N ASP A 509 -3.17 -2.81 30.60
CA ASP A 509 -3.85 -1.50 30.70
C ASP A 509 -5.14 -1.41 29.86
N ASN A 510 -5.56 -2.52 29.22
CA ASN A 510 -6.77 -2.62 28.39
C ASN A 510 -6.91 -1.49 27.36
N CYS A 511 -5.82 -1.17 26.66
CA CYS A 511 -5.82 -0.07 25.69
C CYS A 511 -5.03 -0.40 24.42
N ILE A 512 -5.21 0.40 23.37
CA ILE A 512 -4.40 0.32 22.14
C ILE A 512 -3.58 1.59 22.01
N HIS A 513 -2.28 1.45 21.81
CA HIS A 513 -1.38 2.55 21.50
C HIS A 513 -1.37 2.76 19.99
N ILE A 514 -1.57 3.99 19.53
CA ILE A 514 -1.39 4.39 18.14
C ILE A 514 -0.08 5.17 18.03
N LEU A 515 0.83 4.68 17.19
CA LEU A 515 2.09 5.31 16.86
C LEU A 515 2.06 5.80 15.41
N ASP A 516 2.79 6.87 15.11
CA ASP A 516 3.08 7.22 13.72
C ASP A 516 4.10 6.25 13.08
N GLN A 517 4.37 6.46 11.80
CA GLN A 517 5.31 5.64 11.01
C GLN A 517 6.77 5.69 11.50
N ASP A 518 7.10 6.64 12.38
CA ASP A 518 8.44 6.92 12.91
C ASP A 518 8.53 6.55 14.40
N GLY A 519 7.46 6.01 14.98
CA GLY A 519 7.42 5.52 16.35
C GLY A 519 7.01 6.55 17.39
N HIS A 520 6.57 7.74 16.98
CA HIS A 520 6.05 8.72 17.93
C HIS A 520 4.64 8.33 18.37
N PHE A 521 4.42 8.40 19.67
CA PHE A 521 3.12 8.17 20.25
C PHE A 521 2.13 9.26 19.82
N LEU A 522 1.00 8.85 19.22
CA LEU A 522 -0.07 9.75 18.82
C LEU A 522 -1.17 9.81 19.87
N ARG A 523 -1.74 8.65 20.23
CA ARG A 523 -2.86 8.56 21.17
C ARG A 523 -3.14 7.13 21.63
N TYR A 524 -3.88 7.01 22.71
CA TYR A 524 -4.58 5.78 23.11
C TYR A 524 -5.97 5.67 22.47
N ILE A 525 -6.34 4.43 22.13
CA ILE A 525 -7.74 3.97 22.11
C ILE A 525 -7.99 3.35 23.48
N ASN A 526 -8.71 4.05 24.34
CA ASN A 526 -9.01 3.64 25.71
C ASN A 526 -10.43 4.09 26.10
N ASN A 527 -10.89 3.71 27.30
CA ASN A 527 -12.22 4.05 27.83
C ASN A 527 -13.38 3.60 26.93
N ILE A 528 -13.14 2.55 26.17
CA ILE A 528 -14.13 1.80 25.41
C ILE A 528 -14.10 0.42 26.03
N ASP A 529 -15.26 -0.22 26.15
CA ASP A 529 -15.37 -1.57 26.67
C ASP A 529 -14.49 -2.50 25.82
N ILE A 530 -13.26 -2.74 26.24
CA ILE A 530 -12.26 -3.63 25.64
C ILE A 530 -11.63 -4.37 26.82
N ASP A 531 -11.67 -5.70 26.78
CA ASP A 531 -11.18 -6.56 27.84
C ASP A 531 -10.07 -7.48 27.32
N TYR A 532 -8.86 -7.31 27.86
CA TYR A 532 -7.66 -8.08 27.54
C TYR A 532 -7.42 -8.22 26.03
N PRO A 533 -7.16 -7.10 25.32
CA PRO A 533 -6.98 -7.10 23.87
C PRO A 533 -5.74 -7.90 23.49
N TRP A 534 -5.86 -8.80 22.52
CA TRP A 534 -4.80 -9.76 22.18
C TRP A 534 -4.56 -9.90 20.67
N GLY A 535 -5.60 -10.27 19.91
CA GLY A 535 -5.53 -10.34 18.45
C GLY A 535 -5.92 -9.00 17.83
N LEU A 536 -5.11 -8.45 16.94
CA LEU A 536 -5.40 -7.17 16.27
C LEU A 536 -5.37 -7.32 14.75
N TRP A 537 -6.33 -6.70 14.07
CA TRP A 537 -6.34 -6.61 12.61
C TRP A 537 -7.03 -5.34 12.13
N VAL A 538 -6.57 -4.73 11.04
CA VAL A 538 -7.19 -3.53 10.46
C VAL A 538 -7.83 -3.88 9.12
N ASP A 539 -9.09 -3.46 8.94
CA ASP A 539 -9.81 -3.63 7.67
C ASP A 539 -9.41 -2.58 6.62
N LYS A 540 -9.82 -2.77 5.35
CA LYS A 540 -9.45 -1.81 4.28
C LYS A 540 -10.07 -0.43 4.41
N LYS A 541 -11.00 -0.24 5.36
CA LYS A 541 -11.59 1.06 5.70
C LYS A 541 -10.91 1.70 6.91
N ASP A 542 -9.77 1.14 7.34
CA ASP A 542 -9.05 1.48 8.56
C ASP A 542 -9.92 1.40 9.83
N ASN A 543 -10.82 0.41 9.92
CA ASN A 543 -11.41 0.05 11.21
C ASN A 543 -10.54 -0.99 11.89
N LEU A 544 -10.31 -0.80 13.18
CA LEU A 544 -9.57 -1.75 14.00
C LEU A 544 -10.50 -2.85 14.48
N LEU A 545 -10.11 -4.10 14.30
CA LEU A 545 -10.71 -5.24 14.96
C LEU A 545 -9.82 -5.67 16.12
N VAL A 546 -10.45 -5.86 17.27
CA VAL A 546 -9.80 -6.26 18.51
C VAL A 546 -10.42 -7.56 18.99
N GLY A 547 -9.63 -8.62 19.02
CA GLY A 547 -9.97 -9.89 19.63
C GLY A 547 -9.60 -9.87 21.11
N GLU A 548 -10.60 -10.10 21.95
CA GLU A 548 -10.47 -10.17 23.41
C GLU A 548 -10.16 -11.61 23.83
N LEU A 549 -9.02 -11.83 24.51
CA LEU A 549 -8.54 -13.19 24.81
C LEU A 549 -9.55 -13.96 25.65
N CYS A 550 -9.99 -13.40 26.77
CA CYS A 550 -10.76 -14.11 27.79
C CYS A 550 -12.27 -14.13 27.52
N SER A 551 -12.80 -13.11 26.83
CA SER A 551 -14.23 -13.01 26.53
C SER A 551 -14.60 -13.77 25.25
N GLY A 552 -13.61 -14.03 24.38
CA GLY A 552 -13.83 -14.64 23.07
C GLY A 552 -14.49 -13.71 22.05
N LYS A 553 -14.66 -12.42 22.36
CA LYS A 553 -15.36 -11.47 21.48
C LYS A 553 -14.39 -10.79 20.53
N VAL A 554 -14.90 -10.41 19.36
CA VAL A 554 -14.22 -9.51 18.43
C VAL A 554 -14.99 -8.20 18.36
N LYS A 555 -14.33 -7.08 18.70
CA LYS A 555 -14.91 -5.74 18.64
C LYS A 555 -14.35 -4.99 17.45
N LYS A 556 -15.24 -4.46 16.60
CA LYS A 556 -14.87 -3.61 15.47
C LYS A 556 -15.00 -2.15 15.89
N ILE A 557 -13.91 -1.40 15.79
CA ILE A 557 -13.74 -0.05 16.31
C ILE A 557 -13.42 0.90 15.15
N LYS A 558 -14.26 1.91 14.97
CA LYS A 558 -13.96 3.05 14.09
C LYS A 558 -13.15 4.07 14.88
N PHE A 559 -11.94 4.39 14.40
CA PHE A 559 -11.01 5.31 15.08
C PHE A 559 -10.49 6.46 14.19
N ILE A 560 -10.85 6.47 12.90
CA ILE A 560 -10.51 7.51 11.91
C ILE A 560 -11.81 8.11 11.35
N MET A 561 -11.82 9.39 10.98
CA MET A 561 -13.01 10.08 10.46
C MET A 561 -13.56 9.48 9.16
#